data_AF-A0A1Y3ADX7-F1
#
_entry.id   AF-A0A1Y3ADX7-F1
#
_cell.length_a   1.000
_cell.length_b   1.000
_cell.length_c   1.000
_cell.angle_alpha   90.00
_cell.angle_beta   90.00
_cell.angle_gamma   90.00
#
_symmetry.space_group_name_H-M   'P 1'
#
loop_
_entity.id
_entity.type
_entity.pdbx_description
1 polymer ?
#
loop_
_entity_poly.entity_id
_entity_poly.type
_entity_poly.pdbx_seq_one_letter_code
_entity_poly.pdbx_strand_id
1 'polypeptide(L)'
;DILTEFGGAIDRVRVDDLRDGTFYAKVDAERYEEGEPERFVFDARPSDALALAVRLDCPIVVTDEVIDEAGRPPDSVQFSGDGDPSEER
;
A
#
# COMPACT_ATOMS: atom_id res chain seq x y z
N ASP A 1 15.78 -7.30 8.93
CA ASP A 1 14.36 -6.98 8.70
C ASP A 1 13.50 -8.16 9.12
N ILE A 2 12.46 -7.93 9.93
CA ILE A 2 11.52 -8.96 10.42
C ILE A 2 10.91 -9.79 9.27
N LEU A 3 10.73 -9.19 8.10
CA LEU A 3 10.25 -9.88 6.88
C LEU A 3 11.26 -10.92 6.36
N THR A 4 12.56 -10.63 6.43
CA THR A 4 13.60 -11.59 6.08
C THR A 4 13.69 -12.72 7.11
N GLU A 5 13.42 -12.43 8.39
CA GLU A 5 13.32 -13.45 9.44
C GLU A 5 12.07 -14.32 9.30
N PHE A 6 10.98 -13.80 8.73
CA PHE A 6 9.77 -14.56 8.42
C PHE A 6 9.96 -15.52 7.24
N GLY A 7 10.99 -15.33 6.41
CA GLY A 7 11.30 -16.19 5.26
C GLY A 7 10.24 -16.19 4.16
N GLY A 8 9.30 -15.23 4.19
CA GLY A 8 8.23 -15.06 3.20
C GLY A 8 8.53 -13.92 2.22
N ALA A 9 7.96 -14.01 1.03
CA ALA A 9 7.94 -12.94 0.04
C ALA A 9 6.63 -12.14 0.17
N ILE A 10 6.71 -10.81 0.08
CA ILE A 10 5.51 -9.97 -0.03
C ILE A 10 5.03 -10.00 -1.47
N ASP A 11 3.80 -10.45 -1.70
CA ASP A 11 3.23 -10.58 -3.04
C ASP A 11 2.61 -9.26 -3.52
N ARG A 12 1.88 -8.59 -2.64
CA ARG A 12 1.19 -7.32 -2.92
C ARG A 12 0.75 -6.63 -1.63
N VAL A 13 0.36 -5.37 -1.77
CA VAL A 13 -0.44 -4.67 -0.77
C VAL A 13 -1.79 -4.26 -1.34
N ARG A 14 -2.82 -4.22 -0.49
CA ARG A 14 -4.19 -3.90 -0.86
C ARG A 14 -4.73 -2.79 0.04
N VAL A 15 -5.33 -1.75 -0.52
CA VAL A 15 -6.23 -0.84 0.23
C VAL A 15 -7.65 -1.30 -0.11
N ASP A 16 -8.28 -2.00 0.82
CA ASP A 16 -9.53 -2.75 0.56
C ASP A 16 -10.72 -2.36 1.45
N ASP A 17 -10.55 -1.32 2.27
CA ASP A 17 -11.62 -0.85 3.14
C ASP A 17 -11.51 0.65 3.41
N LEU A 18 -12.66 1.28 3.60
CA LEU A 18 -12.81 2.65 4.05
C LEU A 18 -14.00 2.69 5.00
N ARG A 19 -13.76 3.11 6.26
CA ARG A 19 -14.81 3.19 7.28
C ARG A 19 -14.64 4.47 8.06
N ASP A 20 -15.72 5.24 8.16
CA ASP A 20 -15.72 6.53 8.87
C ASP A 20 -14.57 7.46 8.41
N GLY A 21 -14.30 7.48 7.10
CA GLY A 21 -13.21 8.27 6.51
C GLY A 21 -11.80 7.74 6.81
N THR A 22 -11.68 6.55 7.40
CA THR A 22 -10.40 5.89 7.71
C THR A 22 -10.16 4.71 6.77
N PHE A 23 -9.07 4.77 6.01
CA PHE A 23 -8.66 3.69 5.10
C PHE A 23 -7.96 2.56 5.85
N TYR A 24 -8.16 1.33 5.40
CA TYR A 24 -7.46 0.13 5.90
C TYR A 24 -6.74 -0.58 4.75
N ALA A 25 -5.65 -1.26 5.09
CA ALA A 25 -4.86 -1.99 4.13
C ALA A 25 -4.53 -3.40 4.62
N LYS A 26 -4.18 -4.26 3.67
CA LYS A 26 -3.67 -5.60 3.92
C LYS A 26 -2.40 -5.84 3.13
N VAL A 27 -1.52 -6.65 3.70
CA VAL A 27 -0.30 -7.12 3.04
C VAL A 27 -0.47 -8.62 2.82
N ASP A 28 -0.46 -9.03 1.55
CA ASP A 28 -0.48 -10.44 1.18
C ASP A 28 0.97 -10.91 1.03
N ALA A 29 1.29 -12.04 1.67
CA ALA A 29 2.62 -12.64 1.63
C ALA A 29 2.51 -14.15 1.42
N GLU A 30 3.55 -14.72 0.84
CA GLU A 30 3.68 -16.16 0.63
C GLU A 30 4.98 -16.66 1.24
N ARG A 31 4.92 -17.82 1.90
CA ARG A 31 6.10 -18.53 2.39
C ARG A 31 6.04 -19.97 1.89
N TYR A 32 7.20 -20.54 1.56
CA TYR A 32 7.29 -21.95 1.19
C TYR A 32 7.72 -22.76 2.41
N GLU A 33 6.86 -23.67 2.86
CA GLU A 33 7.20 -24.70 3.85
C GLU A 33 7.06 -26.07 3.20
N GLU A 34 8.11 -26.89 3.31
CA GLU A 34 8.17 -28.25 2.72
C GLU A 34 7.90 -28.32 1.20
N GLY A 35 8.06 -27.20 0.48
CA GLY A 35 7.82 -27.08 -0.95
C GLY A 35 6.40 -26.63 -1.33
N GLU A 36 5.51 -26.46 -0.35
CA GLU A 36 4.15 -25.97 -0.56
C GLU A 36 4.04 -24.48 -0.21
N PRO A 37 3.32 -23.68 -1.00
CA PRO A 37 3.09 -22.27 -0.69
C PRO A 37 2.02 -22.10 0.38
N GLU A 38 2.37 -21.40 1.46
CA GLU A 38 1.47 -20.95 2.50
C GLU A 38 1.25 -19.44 2.38
N ARG A 39 -0.01 -19.02 2.35
CA ARG A 39 -0.41 -17.61 2.18
C ARG A 39 -0.79 -16.99 3.51
N PHE A 40 -0.29 -15.79 3.72
CA PHE A 40 -0.55 -14.97 4.89
C PHE A 40 -1.15 -13.64 4.47
N VAL A 41 -2.08 -13.15 5.28
CA VAL A 41 -2.67 -11.82 5.12
C VAL A 41 -2.52 -11.09 6.44
N PHE A 42 -1.85 -9.94 6.39
CA PHE A 42 -1.61 -9.11 7.56
C PHE A 42 -2.40 -7.82 7.44
N ASP A 43 -3.13 -7.44 8.49
CA ASP A 43 -3.73 -6.12 8.57
C ASP A 43 -2.64 -5.06 8.75
N ALA A 44 -2.74 -3.98 7.98
CA ALA A 44 -1.79 -2.88 7.99
C ALA A 44 -2.49 -1.54 7.85
N ARG A 45 -1.84 -0.47 8.33
CA ARG A 45 -2.25 0.89 7.97
C ARG A 45 -1.80 1.16 6.53
N PRO A 46 -2.58 1.92 5.74
CA PRO A 46 -2.21 2.25 4.36
C PRO A 46 -0.82 2.88 4.22
N SER A 47 -0.41 3.77 5.13
CA SER A 47 0.93 4.38 5.09
C SER A 47 2.06 3.36 5.16
N ASP A 48 1.91 2.35 6.03
CA ASP A 48 2.93 1.32 6.25
C ASP A 48 2.95 0.35 5.07
N ALA A 49 1.77 -0.05 4.58
CA ALA A 49 1.64 -0.91 3.41
C ALA A 49 2.22 -0.26 2.14
N LEU A 50 1.93 1.02 1.90
CA LEU A 50 2.50 1.76 0.76
C LEU A 50 4.02 1.90 0.87
N ALA A 51 4.55 2.18 2.07
CA ALA A 51 5.99 2.26 2.28
C ALA A 51 6.69 0.92 2.00
N LEU A 52 6.07 -0.20 2.42
CA LEU A 52 6.56 -1.54 2.10
C LEU A 52 6.54 -1.80 0.60
N ALA A 53 5.45 -1.47 -0.09
CA ALA A 53 5.33 -1.68 -1.53
C ALA A 53 6.40 -0.90 -2.31
N VAL A 54 6.63 0.36 -1.96
CA VAL A 54 7.71 1.18 -2.57
C VAL A 54 9.09 0.59 -2.28
N ARG A 55 9.33 0.09 -1.07
CA ARG A 55 10.65 -0.44 -0.68
C ARG A 55 10.95 -1.81 -1.31
N LEU A 56 9.92 -2.60 -1.58
CA LEU A 56 10.02 -3.97 -2.10
C LEU A 56 9.67 -4.08 -3.58
N ASP A 57 9.28 -2.96 -4.21
CA ASP A 57 8.81 -2.89 -5.60
C ASP A 57 7.64 -3.88 -5.87
N CYS A 58 6.70 -3.99 -4.92
CA CYS A 58 5.57 -4.90 -5.04
C CYS A 58 4.28 -4.18 -5.51
N PRO A 59 3.34 -4.90 -6.15
CA PRO A 59 2.08 -4.33 -6.61
C PRO A 59 1.24 -3.71 -5.49
N ILE A 60 0.68 -2.54 -5.79
CA ILE A 60 -0.34 -1.87 -4.97
C ILE A 60 -1.69 -2.05 -5.66
N VAL A 61 -2.68 -2.56 -4.93
CA VAL A 61 -4.05 -2.74 -5.43
C VAL A 61 -4.99 -1.93 -4.54
N VAL A 62 -5.97 -1.27 -5.15
CA VAL A 62 -7.07 -0.61 -4.45
C VAL A 62 -8.35 -1.24 -4.96
N THR A 63 -9.29 -1.55 -4.06
CA THR A 63 -10.56 -2.16 -4.50
C THR A 63 -11.49 -1.11 -5.08
N ASP A 64 -12.38 -1.55 -5.97
CA ASP A 64 -13.35 -0.67 -6.62
C ASP A 64 -14.24 0.03 -5.58
N GLU A 65 -14.61 -0.63 -4.48
CA GLU A 65 -15.43 -0.01 -3.43
C GLU A 65 -14.74 1.22 -2.80
N VAL A 66 -13.43 1.13 -2.57
CA VAL A 66 -12.65 2.26 -2.03
C VAL A 66 -12.51 3.38 -3.06
N ILE A 67 -12.35 3.02 -4.34
CA ILE A 67 -12.30 3.99 -5.44
C ILE A 67 -13.65 4.69 -5.63
N ASP A 68 -14.76 3.97 -5.53
CA ASP A 68 -16.10 4.54 -5.68
C ASP A 68 -16.43 5.49 -4.53
N GLU A 69 -16.00 5.18 -3.31
CA GLU A 69 -16.27 6.02 -2.13
C GLU A 69 -15.34 7.23 -2.02
N ALA A 70 -14.05 7.08 -2.30
CA ALA A 70 -13.05 8.13 -2.05
C ALA A 70 -12.19 8.53 -3.25
N GLY A 71 -12.36 7.88 -4.39
CA GLY A 71 -11.65 8.19 -5.63
C GLY A 71 -11.87 9.63 -6.05
N ARG A 72 -10.81 10.24 -6.59
CA ARG A 72 -10.86 11.58 -7.15
C ARG A 72 -10.29 11.58 -8.55
N PRO A 73 -10.78 12.46 -9.45
CA PRO A 73 -10.19 12.64 -10.76
C PRO A 73 -8.69 12.95 -10.64
N PRO A 74 -7.81 12.35 -11.47
CA PRO A 74 -6.38 12.60 -11.42
C PRO A 74 -6.03 14.10 -11.44
N ASP A 75 -6.75 14.88 -12.26
CA ASP A 75 -6.53 16.32 -12.42
C ASP A 75 -6.88 17.15 -11.18
N SER A 76 -7.60 16.57 -10.22
CA SER A 76 -7.96 17.24 -8.96
C SER A 76 -6.93 17.04 -7.85
N VAL A 77 -5.95 16.16 -8.06
CA VAL A 77 -4.90 15.88 -7.08
C VAL A 77 -3.83 16.98 -7.20
N GLN A 78 -3.83 17.91 -6.24
CA GLN A 78 -2.77 18.90 -6.11
C GLN A 78 -1.60 18.26 -5.34
N PHE A 79 -0.50 18.00 -6.02
CA PHE A 79 0.75 17.60 -5.37
C PHE A 79 1.43 18.85 -4.84
N SER A 80 1.48 19.01 -3.52
CA SER A 80 2.27 20.06 -2.85
C SER A 80 3.76 19.73 -2.98
N GLY A 81 4.32 19.93 -4.18
CA GLY A 81 5.69 19.53 -4.51
C GLY A 81 6.42 20.48 -5.46
N ASP A 82 5.73 21.39 -6.15
CA ASP A 82 6.40 22.49 -6.84
C ASP A 82 6.69 23.59 -5.81
N GLY A 83 7.96 23.68 -5.41
CA GLY A 83 8.45 24.81 -4.63
C GLY A 83 8.07 26.10 -5.33
N ASP A 84 7.45 27.01 -4.58
CA ASP A 84 7.12 28.34 -5.06
C ASP A 84 8.40 29.04 -5.55
N PRO A 85 8.53 29.40 -6.84
CA PRO A 85 9.72 30.09 -7.35
C PRO A 85 9.77 31.57 -6.89
N SER A 86 8.91 31.98 -5.95
CA SER A 86 8.81 33.38 -5.50
C SER A 86 9.75 33.76 -4.35
N GLU A 87 10.52 32.82 -3.78
CA GLU A 87 11.64 33.10 -2.86
C GLU A 87 12.99 33.32 -3.58
N GLU A 88 13.02 34.20 -4.60
CA GLU A 88 14.23 34.92 -4.99
C GLU A 88 13.96 36.43 -4.81
N ARG A 89 14.25 36.95 -3.60
CA ARG A 89 14.46 38.38 -3.36
C ARG A 89 15.52 38.63 -2.30
#